data_AF-A0A0M8Q1D4-F1
#
_entry.id   AF-A0A0M8Q1D4-F1
#
_cell.length_a   1.000
_cell.length_b   1.000
_cell.length_c   1.000
_cell.angle_alpha   90.00
_cell.angle_beta   90.00
_cell.angle_gamma   90.00
#
_symmetry.space_group_name_H-M   'P 1'
#
loop_
_entity.id
_entity.type
_entity.pdbx_description
1 polymer ?
#
loop_
_entity_poly.entity_id
_entity_poly.type
_entity_poly.pdbx_seq_one_letter_code
_entity_poly.pdbx_strand_id
1 'polypeptide(L)'
;MSLVITAFNIGWGIGQNIDEARKKVHIANHEAQQQEKPSFIMTESGQLISPNTEEKVVLQMTEETPELQRLSEKLNISLLLIQKILSVIEKTNTNELSSADIALHLDITIRSSNRILNELESKGVAEFINKKHEKLRGRPKKFIRLTFIKVNRKKIGCN
;
A
#
# COMPACT_ATOMS: atom_id res chain seq x y z
N MET A 1 -18.05 28.66 -10.87
CA MET A 1 -16.59 28.44 -10.80
C MET A 1 -16.34 27.67 -9.52
N SER A 2 -16.24 26.33 -9.57
CA SER A 2 -15.97 25.53 -8.36
C SER A 2 -14.56 25.82 -7.88
N LEU A 3 -14.44 26.26 -6.63
CA LEU A 3 -13.18 26.40 -5.93
C LEU A 3 -12.64 24.99 -5.70
N VAL A 4 -11.60 24.59 -6.44
CA VAL A 4 -10.85 23.38 -6.11
C VAL A 4 -9.99 23.75 -4.90
N ILE A 5 -10.47 23.45 -3.69
CA ILE A 5 -9.61 23.49 -2.51
C ILE A 5 -8.74 22.24 -2.59
N THR A 6 -7.51 22.40 -3.09
CA THR A 6 -6.49 21.39 -2.88
C THR A 6 -6.08 21.51 -1.42
N ALA A 7 -6.62 20.66 -0.55
CA ALA A 7 -6.19 20.62 0.85
C ALA A 7 -4.68 20.36 0.87
N PHE A 8 -3.94 21.24 1.53
CA PHE A 8 -2.51 21.11 1.75
C PHE A 8 -2.30 20.63 3.17
N ASN A 9 -1.70 19.45 3.32
CA ASN A 9 -1.57 18.76 4.60
C ASN A 9 -0.09 18.46 4.84
N ILE A 10 0.35 18.56 6.10
CA ILE A 10 1.72 18.26 6.51
C ILE A 10 1.73 17.21 7.63
N GLY A 11 2.43 16.10 7.42
CA GLY A 11 2.67 15.05 8.40
C GLY A 11 4.10 15.07 8.90
N TRP A 12 4.26 14.98 10.22
CA TRP A 12 5.55 14.87 10.91
C TRP A 12 5.69 13.47 11.54
N GLY A 13 6.90 12.92 11.56
CA GLY A 13 7.16 11.62 12.14
C GLY A 13 8.50 11.59 12.86
N ILE A 14 8.49 11.14 14.12
CA ILE A 14 9.66 11.06 14.99
C ILE A 14 10.02 9.58 15.19
N GLY A 15 11.20 9.18 14.72
CA GLY A 15 11.71 7.82 14.86
C GLY A 15 13.19 7.79 15.21
N GLN A 16 13.66 6.66 15.73
CA GLN A 16 15.06 6.44 16.12
C GLN A 16 15.99 6.29 14.92
N ASN A 17 15.42 5.99 13.75
CA ASN A 17 16.11 5.97 12.46
C ASN A 17 15.23 6.55 11.34
N ILE A 18 15.84 6.77 10.18
CA ILE A 18 15.19 7.41 9.02
C ILE A 18 14.00 6.58 8.51
N ASP A 19 14.09 5.25 8.51
CA ASP A 19 13.02 4.39 8.01
C ASP A 19 11.78 4.45 8.92
N GLU A 20 12.00 4.41 10.22
CA GLU A 20 10.95 4.57 11.22
C GLU A 20 10.29 5.95 11.15
N ALA A 21 11.09 7.02 11.09
CA ALA A 21 10.58 8.38 10.92
C ALA A 21 9.74 8.52 9.64
N ARG A 22 10.19 7.92 8.53
CA ARG A 22 9.46 7.92 7.25
C ARG A 22 8.13 7.18 7.33
N LYS A 23 8.08 6.01 7.98
CA LYS A 23 6.83 5.28 8.23
C LYS A 23 5.84 6.15 9.02
N LYS A 24 6.32 6.80 10.07
CA LYS A 24 5.54 7.69 10.94
C LYS A 24 5.02 8.93 10.20
N VAL A 25 5.86 9.56 9.36
CA VAL A 25 5.45 10.66 8.46
C VAL A 25 4.34 10.21 7.52
N HIS A 26 4.44 9.00 6.95
CA HIS A 26 3.43 8.49 6.04
C HIS A 26 2.07 8.34 6.71
N ILE A 27 2.05 7.79 7.92
CA ILE A 27 0.81 7.66 8.72
C ILE A 27 0.26 9.05 9.07
N ALA A 28 1.10 9.96 9.56
CA ALA A 28 0.66 11.32 9.89
C ALA A 28 0.06 12.07 8.68
N ASN A 29 0.68 11.95 7.51
CA ASN A 29 0.16 12.52 6.25
C ASN A 29 -1.17 11.88 5.85
N HIS A 30 -1.25 10.55 5.91
CA HIS A 30 -2.47 9.82 5.58
C HIS A 30 -3.64 10.27 6.47
N GLU A 31 -3.44 10.32 7.78
CA GLU A 31 -4.45 10.78 8.73
C GLU A 31 -4.86 12.23 8.51
N ALA A 32 -3.89 13.10 8.17
CA ALA A 32 -4.18 14.50 7.86
C ALA A 32 -5.11 14.62 6.65
N GLN A 33 -4.88 13.79 5.63
CA GLN A 33 -5.70 13.73 4.43
C GLN A 33 -7.09 13.14 4.72
N GLN A 34 -7.18 12.02 5.44
CA GLN A 34 -8.46 11.35 5.75
C GLN A 34 -9.38 12.20 6.64
N GLN A 35 -8.80 12.92 7.59
CA GLN A 35 -9.55 13.76 8.53
C GLN A 35 -9.67 15.21 8.05
N GLU A 36 -9.20 15.53 6.84
CA GLU A 36 -9.17 16.89 6.27
C GLU A 36 -8.54 17.92 7.22
N LYS A 37 -7.52 17.50 7.99
CA LYS A 37 -6.80 18.34 8.97
C LYS A 37 -5.49 18.86 8.39
N PRO A 38 -5.06 20.09 8.72
CA PRO A 38 -3.89 20.71 8.10
C PRO A 38 -2.58 20.00 8.44
N SER A 39 -2.49 19.37 9.62
CA SER A 39 -1.28 18.65 9.99
C SER A 39 -1.47 17.66 11.13
N PHE A 40 -0.60 16.65 11.14
CA PHE A 40 -0.43 15.75 12.27
C PHE A 40 1.04 15.48 12.57
N ILE A 41 1.32 15.12 13.82
CA ILE A 41 2.63 14.68 14.29
C ILE A 41 2.47 13.28 14.88
N MET A 42 3.29 12.35 14.41
CA MET A 42 3.44 11.03 14.99
C MET A 42 4.70 10.99 15.87
N THR A 43 4.51 10.83 17.19
CA THR A 43 5.59 10.86 18.18
C THR A 43 6.45 9.60 18.14
N GLU A 44 7.57 9.63 18.88
CA GLU A 44 8.40 8.43 19.07
C GLU A 44 7.59 7.27 19.68
N SER A 45 6.71 7.57 20.63
CA SER A 45 5.80 6.61 21.28
C SER A 45 4.60 6.18 20.43
N GLY A 46 4.50 6.61 19.17
CA GLY A 46 3.39 6.29 18.27
C GLY A 46 2.12 7.12 18.50
N GLN A 47 2.18 8.19 19.29
CA GLN A 47 1.00 9.04 19.51
C GLN A 47 0.80 9.96 18.31
N LEU A 48 -0.44 10.08 17.84
CA LEU A 48 -0.81 11.02 16.79
C LEU A 48 -1.40 12.29 17.43
N ILE A 49 -0.80 13.43 17.12
CA ILE A 49 -1.13 14.74 17.70
C ILE A 49 -1.46 15.71 16.56
N SER A 50 -2.63 16.37 16.62
CA SER A 50 -2.99 17.48 15.73
C SER A 50 -2.87 18.80 16.50
N PRO A 51 -2.31 19.89 15.91
CA PRO A 51 -2.10 21.15 16.62
C PRO A 51 -3.38 21.81 17.15
N ASN A 52 -4.54 21.50 16.57
CA ASN A 52 -5.79 22.18 16.86
C ASN A 52 -6.74 21.38 17.77
N THR A 53 -6.31 20.23 18.27
CA THR A 53 -7.13 19.36 19.13
C THR A 53 -6.28 18.84 20.26
N GLU A 54 -6.69 19.09 21.51
CA GLU A 54 -6.14 18.43 22.70
C GLU A 54 -6.34 16.91 22.70
N GLU A 55 -7.13 16.39 21.74
CA GLU A 55 -7.26 14.96 21.45
C GLU A 55 -5.92 14.37 20.98
N LYS A 56 -5.22 13.79 21.95
CA LYS A 56 -4.14 12.84 21.69
C LYS A 56 -4.78 11.52 21.28
N VAL A 57 -4.74 11.22 19.99
CA VAL A 57 -5.12 9.89 19.52
C VAL A 57 -3.89 9.02 19.65
N VAL A 58 -3.91 8.09 20.61
CA VAL A 58 -2.89 7.03 20.67
C VAL A 58 -3.21 6.07 19.54
N LEU A 59 -2.68 6.35 18.35
CA LEU A 59 -2.59 5.32 17.33
C LEU A 59 -1.55 4.34 17.83
N GLN A 60 -1.97 3.21 18.38
CA GLN A 60 -1.08 2.06 18.38
C GLN A 60 -0.83 1.75 16.91
N MET A 61 0.28 2.28 16.37
CA MET A 61 0.99 1.68 15.26
C MET A 61 1.17 0.26 15.72
N THR A 62 0.26 -0.60 15.29
CA THR A 62 0.31 -2.01 15.62
C THR A 62 1.62 -2.42 15.01
N GLU A 63 2.61 -2.63 15.89
CA GLU A 63 3.54 -3.74 15.79
C GLU A 63 2.87 -4.77 14.90
N GLU A 64 3.45 -4.90 13.71
CA GLU A 64 3.13 -5.82 12.64
C GLU A 64 2.05 -6.81 13.05
N THR A 65 0.80 -6.64 12.58
CA THR A 65 -0.31 -7.43 13.10
C THR A 65 0.10 -8.90 13.11
N PRO A 66 -0.06 -9.65 14.23
CA PRO A 66 0.41 -11.04 14.33
C PRO A 66 -0.08 -11.92 13.16
N GLU A 67 -1.18 -11.52 12.53
CA GLU A 67 -1.72 -12.08 11.29
C GLU A 67 -0.79 -11.92 10.08
N LEU A 68 -0.22 -10.72 9.85
CA LEU A 68 0.74 -10.48 8.77
C LEU A 68 2.05 -11.22 9.01
N GLN A 69 2.50 -11.32 10.26
CA GLN A 69 3.69 -12.08 10.61
C GLN A 69 3.49 -13.58 10.39
N ARG A 70 2.35 -14.13 10.84
CA ARG A 70 1.94 -15.52 10.53
C ARG A 70 1.81 -15.76 9.02
N LEU A 71 1.30 -14.77 8.27
CA LEU A 71 1.21 -14.85 6.82
C LEU A 71 2.61 -14.86 6.17
N SER A 72 3.52 -14.03 6.66
CA SER A 72 4.94 -14.01 6.24
C SER A 72 5.60 -15.38 6.43
N GLU A 73 5.44 -15.97 7.61
CA GLU A 73 5.97 -17.29 7.95
C GLU A 73 5.33 -18.38 7.08
N LYS A 74 4.01 -18.39 6.98
CA LYS A 74 3.25 -19.38 6.21
C LYS A 74 3.60 -19.36 4.72
N LEU A 75 3.78 -18.17 4.14
CA LEU A 75 4.09 -18.00 2.73
C LEU A 75 5.60 -18.03 2.44
N ASN A 76 6.44 -17.99 3.47
CA ASN A 76 7.90 -17.85 3.37
C ASN A 76 8.32 -16.68 2.46
N ILE A 77 7.68 -15.53 2.68
CA ILE A 77 7.88 -14.26 1.96
C ILE A 77 8.14 -13.17 2.99
N SER A 78 9.02 -12.22 2.68
CA SER A 78 9.30 -11.12 3.62
C SER A 78 8.03 -10.33 3.94
N LEU A 79 7.84 -10.04 5.22
CA LEU A 79 6.72 -9.25 5.71
C LEU A 79 6.61 -7.89 5.00
N LEU A 80 7.74 -7.22 4.77
CA LEU A 80 7.79 -5.97 4.02
C LEU A 80 7.24 -6.11 2.60
N LEU A 81 7.51 -7.24 1.94
CA LEU A 81 6.98 -7.50 0.61
C LEU A 81 5.47 -7.73 0.65
N ILE A 82 4.97 -8.47 1.64
CA ILE A 82 3.53 -8.67 1.86
C ILE A 82 2.83 -7.31 2.07
N GLN A 83 3.36 -6.46 2.94
CA GLN A 83 2.83 -5.11 3.20
C GLN A 83 2.79 -4.26 1.93
N LYS A 84 3.89 -4.26 1.16
CA LYS A 84 3.96 -3.55 -0.13
C LYS A 84 2.86 -4.02 -1.08
N ILE A 85 2.69 -5.33 -1.22
CA ILE A 85 1.69 -5.90 -2.13
C ILE A 85 0.28 -5.56 -1.67
N LEU A 86 -0.01 -5.66 -0.37
CA LEU A 86 -1.30 -5.25 0.19
C LEU A 86 -1.62 -3.79 -0.11
N SER A 87 -0.64 -2.88 0.06
CA SER A 87 -0.81 -1.47 -0.30
C SER A 87 -1.13 -1.26 -1.79
N VAL A 88 -0.52 -2.04 -2.69
CA VAL A 88 -0.84 -1.97 -4.13
C VAL A 88 -2.27 -2.48 -4.40
N ILE A 89 -2.69 -3.55 -3.73
CA ILE A 89 -4.05 -4.11 -3.89
C ILE A 89 -5.10 -3.11 -3.40
N GLU A 90 -4.87 -2.46 -2.26
CA GLU A 90 -5.77 -1.45 -1.73
C GLU A 90 -5.93 -0.28 -2.71
N LYS A 91 -4.82 0.19 -3.30
CA LYS A 91 -4.82 1.30 -4.28
C LYS A 91 -5.46 0.93 -5.62
N THR A 92 -5.30 -0.31 -6.06
CA THR A 92 -5.82 -0.79 -7.36
C THR A 92 -7.20 -1.44 -7.27
N ASN A 93 -7.65 -1.76 -6.05
CA ASN A 93 -8.86 -2.52 -5.74
C ASN A 93 -8.97 -3.85 -6.52
N THR A 94 -7.84 -4.51 -6.77
CA THR A 94 -7.76 -5.79 -7.49
C THR A 94 -6.61 -6.64 -6.98
N ASN A 95 -6.76 -7.97 -7.00
CA ASN A 95 -5.68 -8.92 -6.73
C ASN A 95 -4.92 -9.32 -8.00
N GLU A 96 -5.19 -8.65 -9.12
CA GLU A 96 -4.51 -8.87 -10.40
C GLU A 96 -3.55 -7.72 -10.66
N LEU A 97 -2.26 -8.00 -10.66
CA LEU A 97 -1.21 -6.97 -10.75
C LEU A 97 -0.29 -7.24 -11.94
N SER A 98 0.12 -6.15 -12.60
CA SER A 98 1.23 -6.12 -13.54
C SER A 98 2.47 -5.47 -12.92
N SER A 99 3.61 -5.61 -13.59
CA SER A 99 4.84 -4.94 -13.13
C SER A 99 4.75 -3.42 -13.22
N ALA A 100 3.89 -2.90 -14.11
CA ALA A 100 3.61 -1.48 -14.21
C ALA A 100 2.81 -0.98 -12.98
N ASP A 101 1.81 -1.75 -12.52
CA ASP A 101 1.00 -1.37 -11.35
C ASP A 101 1.87 -1.30 -10.09
N ILE A 102 2.73 -2.31 -9.89
CA ILE A 102 3.66 -2.34 -8.77
C ILE A 102 4.68 -1.20 -8.86
N ALA A 103 5.24 -0.94 -10.06
CA ALA A 103 6.21 0.13 -10.25
C ALA A 103 5.60 1.50 -9.93
N LEU A 104 4.38 1.75 -10.42
CA LEU A 104 3.65 2.99 -10.22
C LEU A 104 3.30 3.21 -8.74
N HIS A 105 2.74 2.21 -8.07
CA HIS A 105 2.19 2.40 -6.72
C HIS A 105 3.22 2.31 -5.60
N LEU A 106 4.39 1.71 -5.85
CA LEU A 106 5.50 1.62 -4.90
C LEU A 106 6.66 2.56 -5.24
N ASP A 107 6.58 3.31 -6.33
CA ASP A 107 7.64 4.20 -6.83
C ASP A 107 8.99 3.47 -6.99
N ILE A 108 8.96 2.35 -7.71
CA ILE A 108 10.14 1.52 -7.99
C ILE A 108 10.29 1.24 -9.48
N THR A 109 11.48 0.80 -9.89
CA THR A 109 11.75 0.45 -11.29
C THR A 109 10.94 -0.78 -11.73
N ILE A 110 10.57 -0.83 -13.02
CA ILE A 110 9.94 -2.00 -13.66
C ILE A 110 10.76 -3.28 -13.42
N ARG A 111 12.10 -3.18 -13.40
CA ARG A 111 12.99 -4.31 -13.08
C ARG A 111 12.75 -4.85 -11.67
N SER A 112 12.65 -3.96 -10.68
CA SER A 112 12.35 -4.32 -9.29
C SER A 112 10.96 -4.94 -9.19
N SER A 113 9.97 -4.37 -9.87
CA SER A 113 8.60 -4.91 -9.93
C SER A 113 8.57 -6.32 -10.55
N ASN A 114 9.31 -6.56 -11.64
CA ASN A 114 9.40 -7.90 -12.22
C ASN A 114 10.05 -8.90 -11.26
N ARG A 115 11.05 -8.49 -10.48
CA ARG A 115 11.64 -9.33 -9.44
C ARG A 115 10.60 -9.73 -8.39
N ILE A 116 9.79 -8.78 -7.94
CA ILE A 116 8.68 -9.02 -7.00
C ILE A 116 7.68 -10.03 -7.59
N LEU A 117 7.22 -9.81 -8.83
CA LEU A 117 6.27 -10.73 -9.47
C LEU A 117 6.81 -12.16 -9.58
N ASN A 118 8.08 -12.31 -9.96
CA ASN A 118 8.72 -13.61 -10.09
C ASN A 118 8.91 -14.29 -8.73
N GLU A 119 9.25 -13.53 -7.68
CA GLU A 119 9.35 -14.05 -6.33
C GLU A 119 8.01 -14.63 -5.87
N LEU A 120 6.91 -13.90 -6.07
CA LEU A 120 5.56 -14.34 -5.72
C LEU A 120 5.12 -15.60 -6.48
N GLU A 121 5.41 -15.64 -7.77
CA GLU A 121 5.13 -16.81 -8.61
C GLU A 121 5.96 -18.03 -8.17
N SER A 122 7.27 -17.84 -7.94
CA SER A 122 8.16 -18.91 -7.50
C SER A 122 7.80 -19.51 -6.14
N LYS A 123 7.15 -18.71 -5.29
CA LYS A 123 6.66 -19.12 -3.97
C LYS A 123 5.26 -19.73 -4.03
N GLY A 124 4.64 -19.82 -5.22
CA GLY A 124 3.32 -20.41 -5.41
C GLY A 124 2.17 -19.55 -4.88
N VAL A 125 2.42 -18.28 -4.58
CA VAL A 125 1.41 -17.35 -4.03
C VAL A 125 0.80 -16.43 -5.09
N ALA A 126 1.20 -16.62 -6.35
CA ALA A 126 0.69 -15.92 -7.49
C ALA A 126 0.65 -16.81 -8.74
N GLU A 127 -0.37 -16.63 -9.55
CA GLU A 127 -0.55 -17.36 -10.82
C GLU A 127 -0.46 -16.39 -12.00
N PHE A 128 0.24 -16.78 -13.07
CA PHE A 128 0.27 -16.00 -14.30
C PHE A 128 -1.13 -15.95 -14.95
N ILE A 129 -1.57 -14.74 -15.30
CA ILE A 129 -2.80 -14.54 -16.06
C ILE A 129 -2.45 -14.06 -17.46
N ASN A 130 -2.91 -14.79 -18.47
CA ASN A 130 -2.86 -14.32 -19.84
C ASN A 130 -4.07 -13.43 -20.13
N LYS A 131 -3.92 -12.10 -19.98
CA LYS A 131 -4.94 -11.15 -20.43
C LYS A 131 -4.78 -10.97 -21.93
N LYS A 132 -5.80 -11.36 -22.71
CA LYS A 132 -5.86 -11.04 -24.14
C LYS A 132 -5.90 -9.52 -24.28
N HIS A 133 -4.84 -8.94 -24.83
CA HIS A 133 -4.80 -7.53 -25.19
C HIS A 133 -5.37 -7.38 -26.61
N GLU A 134 -6.42 -6.58 -26.78
CA GLU A 134 -7.10 -6.45 -28.07
C GLU A 134 -6.30 -5.70 -29.14
N LYS A 135 -5.26 -4.94 -28.82
CA LYS A 135 -4.38 -4.28 -29.79
C LYS A 135 -3.29 -3.53 -29.03
N LEU A 136 -2.04 -3.99 -29.02
CA LEU A 136 -0.84 -3.12 -28.91
C LEU A 136 0.40 -3.94 -29.33
N ARG A 137 1.21 -3.40 -30.25
CA ARG A 137 2.55 -3.92 -30.60
C ARG A 137 3.46 -3.91 -29.37
N GLY A 138 4.26 -4.96 -29.16
CA GLY A 138 5.29 -5.03 -28.11
C GLY A 138 5.39 -6.40 -27.41
N ARG A 139 6.28 -6.51 -26.40
CA ARG A 139 6.35 -7.70 -25.53
C ARG A 139 5.09 -7.75 -24.65
N PRO A 140 4.39 -8.90 -24.54
CA PRO A 140 3.21 -9.03 -23.69
C PRO A 140 3.48 -8.57 -22.25
N LYS A 141 2.58 -7.77 -21.68
CA LYS A 141 2.66 -7.39 -20.27
C LYS A 141 2.35 -8.60 -19.40
N LYS A 142 3.23 -8.91 -18.45
CA LYS A 142 3.01 -9.98 -17.47
C LYS A 142 2.00 -9.51 -16.43
N PHE A 143 0.89 -10.25 -16.30
CA PHE A 143 -0.09 -10.09 -15.22
C PHE A 143 -0.03 -11.33 -14.32
N ILE A 144 -0.15 -11.12 -13.02
CA ILE A 144 -0.32 -12.20 -12.04
C ILE A 144 -1.63 -12.01 -11.28
N ARG A 145 -2.21 -13.11 -10.79
CA ARG A 145 -3.28 -13.11 -9.79
C ARG A 145 -2.70 -13.58 -8.48
N LEU A 146 -2.91 -12.82 -7.42
CA LEU A 146 -2.51 -13.24 -6.07
C LEU A 146 -3.55 -14.23 -5.52
N THR A 147 -3.07 -15.38 -5.04
CA THR A 147 -3.94 -16.49 -4.60
C THR A 147 -4.22 -16.46 -3.11
N PHE A 148 -3.38 -15.81 -2.32
CA PHE A 148 -3.51 -15.70 -0.86
C PHE A 148 -4.47 -14.59 -0.40
N ILE A 149 -5.09 -13.85 -1.33
CA ILE A 149 -5.98 -12.72 -1.03
C ILE A 149 -7.29 -12.88 -1.80
N LYS A 150 -8.42 -12.78 -1.09
CA LYS A 150 -9.76 -12.70 -1.67
C LYS A 150 -10.25 -11.25 -1.63
N VAL A 151 -10.23 -10.58 -2.78
CA VAL A 151 -10.84 -9.24 -2.91
C VAL A 151 -12.36 -9.40 -3.04
N ASN A 152 -13.10 -8.75 -2.14
CA ASN A 152 -14.56 -8.83 -2.11
C ASN A 152 -15.15 -8.01 -3.27
N ARG A 153 -15.52 -8.68 -4.37
CA ARG A 153 -16.17 -8.04 -5.53
C ARG A 153 -17.61 -7.70 -5.17
N LYS A 154 -17.86 -6.60 -4.45
CA LYS A 154 -19.21 -6.00 -4.48
C LYS A 154 -19.47 -5.57 -5.92
N LYS A 155 -20.37 -6.28 -6.59
CA LYS A 155 -20.87 -5.94 -7.92
C LYS A 155 -21.38 -4.51 -7.88
N ILE A 156 -20.73 -3.62 -8.62
CA ILE A 156 -21.40 -2.42 -9.12
C ILE A 156 -22.30 -2.92 -10.24
N GLY A 157 -23.51 -3.34 -9.87
CA GLY A 157 -24.58 -3.55 -10.81
C GLY A 157 -25.04 -2.19 -11.30
N CYS A 158 -24.98 -1.98 -12.61
CA CYS A 158 -25.82 -0.97 -13.25
C CYS A 158 -27.28 -1.30 -12.96
N ASN A 159 -28.03 -0.31 -12.51
CA ASN A 159 -29.44 -0.08 -12.83
C ASN A 159 -29.65 1.44 -12.82
#